data_AF-A0A250E6V7-F1
#
_entry.id   AF-A0A250E6V7-F1
#
_cell.length_a   1.000
_cell.length_b   1.000
_cell.length_c   1.000
_cell.angle_alpha   90.00
_cell.angle_beta   90.00
_cell.angle_gamma   90.00
#
_symmetry.space_group_name_H-M   'P 1'
#
loop_
_entity.id
_entity.type
_entity.pdbx_description
1 polymer ?
#
loop_
_entity_poly.entity_id
_entity_poly.type
_entity_poly.pdbx_seq_one_letter_code
_entity_poly.pdbx_strand_id
1 'polypeptide(L)'
;MWKYTILIVSLLVLGCNKGEGETVESAYIEPLPPELKYSFSRNGSSSVDVLECELVKEPIDRIYNSYLKRAQISNQSNYDEVMGLFTNGMYHLKPKEEIATSPLHLAKKSVIEQDIITLIDVSSAIAGRGEANPSDHRNRPANYGRTGYIGQSIGDVNLSFADEKGLVVAEIFNNSLMGAIYLDKILNYHLDEQFFDNTELIAKHENVELLVGRNYTELEHHWDLAYGYFAFLRPLVQAEGIALLKDSERTLFNAFVQGRIELGRYRYEDMKKHLKTIRSELSRAIAIQIVDILVGENTLVNMDEGTGYAFPFISRAYGLIYTMQFARNAEGKPYFTYEEIQSYLQELKNDKGLWDKDKLLSDVNHKGSLKNIASEIGKPFGISINDIKR
;
A
#
# COMPACT_ATOMS: atom_id res chain seq x y z
N MET A 1 83.52 13.10 23.89
CA MET A 1 84.37 11.89 23.81
C MET A 1 84.19 11.08 25.08
N TRP A 2 83.30 10.09 25.08
CA TRP A 2 83.42 8.87 25.89
C TRP A 2 82.45 7.83 25.34
N LYS A 3 83.00 6.67 24.98
CA LYS A 3 82.32 5.45 24.51
C LYS A 3 81.75 4.70 25.71
N TYR A 4 80.54 4.15 25.65
CA TYR A 4 80.20 2.85 26.29
C TYR A 4 79.02 2.22 25.51
N THR A 5 79.25 1.17 24.72
CA THR A 5 79.31 -0.28 25.04
C THR A 5 77.96 -0.95 24.84
N ILE A 6 77.87 -1.67 23.72
CA ILE A 6 76.80 -2.59 23.34
C ILE A 6 76.86 -3.80 24.29
N LEU A 7 75.74 -4.12 24.94
CA LEU A 7 75.56 -5.39 25.66
C LEU A 7 74.52 -6.23 24.91
N ILE A 8 75.00 -7.27 24.24
CA ILE A 8 74.19 -8.32 23.64
C ILE A 8 73.81 -9.29 24.75
N VAL A 9 72.52 -9.46 25.01
CA VAL A 9 71.99 -10.56 25.80
C VAL A 9 71.12 -11.41 24.88
N SER A 10 71.67 -12.56 24.51
CA SER A 10 70.94 -13.64 23.85
C SER A 10 70.22 -14.44 24.93
N LEU A 11 68.89 -14.51 24.84
CA LEU A 11 68.07 -15.44 25.60
C LEU A 11 67.44 -16.41 24.59
N LEU A 12 68.05 -17.59 24.49
CA LEU A 12 67.48 -18.77 23.88
C LEU A 12 66.37 -19.30 24.80
N VAL A 13 65.16 -19.46 24.27
CA VAL A 13 64.18 -20.40 24.82
C VAL A 13 63.76 -21.36 23.70
N LEU A 14 63.90 -22.64 24.03
CA LEU A 14 63.59 -23.83 23.25
C LEU A 14 62.08 -23.96 23.00
N GLY A 15 61.74 -24.55 21.86
CA GLY A 15 60.37 -24.61 21.33
C GLY A 15 59.48 -25.75 21.83
N CYS A 16 58.23 -25.67 21.36
CA CYS A 16 57.20 -26.69 21.05
C CYS A 16 55.92 -25.86 20.83
N ASN A 17 55.12 -25.97 19.78
CA ASN A 17 54.82 -27.07 18.89
C ASN A 17 54.29 -26.48 17.57
N LYS A 18 54.42 -27.23 16.46
CA LYS A 18 53.86 -26.88 15.16
C LYS A 18 52.33 -26.72 15.26
N GLY A 19 51.85 -25.52 15.02
CA GLY A 19 50.49 -25.28 14.50
C GLY A 19 50.54 -25.24 12.98
N GLU A 20 50.89 -26.36 12.33
CA GLU A 20 50.58 -26.53 10.91
C GLU A 20 49.07 -26.81 10.83
N GLY A 21 48.29 -25.81 10.42
CA GLY A 21 46.84 -25.98 10.23
C GLY A 21 45.96 -24.76 10.51
N GLU A 22 46.51 -23.60 10.90
CA GLU A 22 45.69 -22.38 10.96
C GLU A 22 45.52 -21.81 9.56
N THR A 23 44.55 -22.36 8.81
CA THR A 23 43.93 -21.60 7.74
C THR A 23 43.21 -20.44 8.40
N VAL A 24 43.73 -19.23 8.21
CA VAL A 24 42.93 -18.02 8.38
C VAL A 24 41.82 -18.14 7.34
N GLU A 25 40.65 -18.62 7.73
CA GLU A 25 39.45 -18.37 6.95
C GLU A 25 39.27 -16.85 6.98
N SER A 26 39.79 -16.17 5.96
CA SER A 26 39.29 -14.84 5.66
C SER A 26 37.79 -15.06 5.45
N ALA A 27 36.97 -14.53 6.36
CA ALA A 27 35.54 -14.43 6.12
C ALA A 27 35.40 -13.68 4.80
N TYR A 28 35.15 -14.42 3.71
CA TYR A 28 34.83 -13.85 2.43
C TYR A 28 33.49 -13.16 2.65
N ILE A 29 33.55 -11.87 2.95
CA ILE A 29 32.38 -11.01 2.90
C ILE A 29 32.11 -10.88 1.41
N GLU A 30 31.13 -11.64 0.95
CA GLU A 30 30.63 -11.51 -0.41
C GLU A 30 30.35 -10.03 -0.64
N PRO A 31 30.97 -9.40 -1.66
CA PRO A 31 30.76 -7.98 -1.90
C PRO A 31 29.26 -7.75 -2.04
N LEU A 32 28.73 -6.81 -1.24
CA LEU A 32 27.33 -6.44 -1.32
C LEU A 32 27.04 -6.14 -2.80
N PRO A 33 26.07 -6.85 -3.43
CA PRO A 33 25.74 -6.58 -4.82
C PRO A 33 25.46 -5.07 -4.94
N PRO A 34 25.93 -4.42 -6.02
CA PRO A 34 25.73 -3.00 -6.18
C PRO A 34 24.24 -2.69 -6.03
N GLU A 35 23.94 -1.71 -5.18
CA GLU A 35 22.56 -1.32 -4.91
C GLU A 35 21.92 -0.91 -6.24
N LEU A 36 20.91 -1.67 -6.66
CA LEU A 36 20.16 -1.36 -7.87
C LEU A 36 19.54 0.03 -7.71
N LYS A 37 19.53 0.81 -8.78
CA LYS A 37 18.84 2.11 -8.83
C LYS A 37 17.83 2.07 -9.95
N TYR A 38 16.63 2.60 -9.69
CA TYR A 38 15.66 2.83 -10.74
C TYR A 38 16.04 4.13 -11.49
N SER A 39 17.00 4.02 -12.41
CA SER A 39 17.51 5.16 -13.18
C SER A 39 17.80 4.71 -14.60
N PHE A 40 17.05 5.27 -15.55
CA PHE A 40 17.13 4.95 -16.97
C PHE A 40 17.26 6.24 -17.77
N SER A 41 18.11 6.21 -18.79
CA SER A 41 18.42 7.39 -19.60
C SER A 41 18.59 7.02 -21.06
N ARG A 42 18.18 7.93 -21.93
CA ARG A 42 18.40 7.88 -23.38
C ARG A 42 19.08 9.18 -23.80
N ASN A 43 20.19 9.06 -24.53
CA ASN A 43 20.99 10.21 -25.00
C ASN A 43 21.43 11.18 -23.88
N GLY A 44 21.76 10.66 -22.69
CA GLY A 44 22.23 11.46 -21.55
C GLY A 44 21.13 12.16 -20.75
N SER A 45 19.86 12.00 -21.14
CA SER A 45 18.69 12.54 -20.42
C SER A 45 17.84 11.41 -19.84
N SER A 46 17.13 11.65 -18.73
CA SER A 46 16.21 10.66 -18.15
C SER A 46 15.18 10.20 -19.19
N SER A 47 14.88 8.90 -19.20
CA SER A 47 13.72 8.34 -19.91
C SER A 47 12.56 8.03 -18.95
N VAL A 48 12.77 8.17 -17.64
CA VAL A 48 11.73 7.93 -16.63
C VAL A 48 10.92 9.20 -16.43
N ASP A 49 9.61 9.10 -16.58
CA ASP A 49 8.63 10.15 -16.29
C ASP A 49 7.46 9.56 -15.49
N VAL A 50 7.31 10.02 -14.25
CA VAL A 50 6.29 9.56 -13.29
C VAL A 50 5.51 10.73 -12.71
N LEU A 51 5.60 11.91 -13.32
CA LEU A 51 5.00 13.14 -12.77
C LEU A 51 3.48 13.00 -12.59
N GLU A 52 2.80 12.32 -13.51
CA GLU A 52 1.35 12.10 -13.42
C GLU A 52 0.92 11.40 -12.12
N CYS A 53 1.77 10.51 -11.57
CA CYS A 53 1.48 9.80 -10.33
C CYS A 53 1.30 10.79 -9.18
N GLU A 54 2.18 11.80 -9.09
CA GLU A 54 2.11 12.85 -8.06
C GLU A 54 0.92 13.79 -8.28
N LEU A 55 0.64 14.17 -9.53
CA LEU A 55 -0.48 15.05 -9.88
C LEU A 55 -1.85 14.45 -9.50
N VAL A 56 -1.97 13.12 -9.51
CA VAL A 56 -3.16 12.40 -9.03
C VAL A 56 -3.17 12.32 -7.49
N LYS A 57 -2.02 12.09 -6.87
CA LYS A 57 -1.87 11.91 -5.41
C LYS A 57 -2.16 13.18 -4.62
N GLU A 58 -1.69 14.32 -5.08
CA GLU A 58 -1.77 15.59 -4.36
C GLU A 58 -3.20 16.03 -3.99
N PRO A 59 -4.18 16.10 -4.91
CA PRO A 59 -5.56 16.42 -4.56
C PRO A 59 -6.17 15.40 -3.59
N ILE A 60 -5.84 14.11 -3.71
CA ILE A 60 -6.31 13.05 -2.79
C ILE A 60 -5.76 13.28 -1.38
N ASP A 61 -4.47 13.61 -1.26
CA ASP A 61 -3.84 13.92 0.02
C ASP A 61 -4.42 15.17 0.66
N ARG A 62 -4.75 16.18 -0.13
CA ARG A 62 -5.44 17.36 0.36
C ARG A 62 -6.83 17.02 0.90
N ILE A 63 -7.61 16.21 0.17
CA ILE A 63 -8.93 15.73 0.63
C ILE A 63 -8.79 15.00 1.96
N TYR A 64 -7.88 14.01 2.05
CA TYR A 64 -7.70 13.21 3.25
C TYR A 64 -7.21 14.05 4.45
N ASN A 65 -6.09 14.76 4.30
CA ASN A 65 -5.41 15.43 5.42
C ASN A 65 -6.14 16.68 5.91
N SER A 66 -6.69 17.49 5.00
CA SER A 66 -7.32 18.76 5.36
C SER A 66 -8.79 18.60 5.73
N TYR A 67 -9.49 17.62 5.15
CA TYR A 67 -10.94 17.48 5.30
C TYR A 67 -11.37 16.24 6.07
N LEU A 68 -11.11 15.04 5.54
CA LEU A 68 -11.69 13.80 6.08
C LEU A 68 -11.11 13.48 7.46
N LYS A 69 -9.78 13.44 7.58
CA LYS A 69 -9.08 13.11 8.83
C LYS A 69 -9.47 14.03 10.01
N ARG A 70 -9.84 15.27 9.69
CA ARG A 70 -10.17 16.31 10.68
C ARG A 70 -11.68 16.58 10.80
N ALA A 71 -12.51 15.86 10.05
CA ALA A 71 -13.94 16.10 9.88
C ALA A 71 -14.27 17.60 9.65
N GLN A 72 -13.74 18.18 8.56
CA GLN A 72 -13.86 19.63 8.25
C GLN A 72 -14.86 19.93 7.12
N ILE A 73 -15.59 18.95 6.60
CA ILE A 73 -16.60 19.20 5.56
C ILE A 73 -17.92 19.65 6.22
N SER A 74 -17.90 20.77 6.94
CA SER A 74 -18.99 21.19 7.84
C SER A 74 -20.06 22.08 7.18
N ASN A 75 -19.85 22.52 5.94
CA ASN A 75 -20.80 23.35 5.19
C ASN A 75 -20.70 23.06 3.69
N GLN A 76 -21.59 23.65 2.90
CA GLN A 76 -21.66 23.43 1.45
C GLN A 76 -20.37 23.86 0.73
N SER A 77 -19.76 24.98 1.12
CA SER A 77 -18.51 25.45 0.50
C SER A 77 -17.36 24.46 0.67
N ASN A 78 -17.22 23.86 1.85
CA ASN A 78 -16.20 22.82 2.07
C ASN A 78 -16.50 21.56 1.25
N TYR A 79 -17.78 21.19 1.13
CA TYR A 79 -18.19 20.05 0.33
C TYR A 79 -17.88 20.27 -1.16
N ASP A 80 -18.23 21.44 -1.69
CA ASP A 80 -17.95 21.81 -3.08
C ASP A 80 -16.44 21.86 -3.36
N GLU A 81 -15.63 22.31 -2.39
CA GLU A 81 -14.16 22.29 -2.51
C GLU A 81 -13.61 20.86 -2.57
N VAL A 82 -14.05 19.97 -1.67
CA VAL A 82 -13.64 18.56 -1.68
C VAL A 82 -14.08 17.86 -2.96
N MET A 83 -15.32 18.06 -3.39
CA MET A 83 -15.81 17.51 -4.66
C MET A 83 -15.09 18.11 -5.86
N GLY A 84 -14.72 19.39 -5.81
CA GLY A 84 -13.90 20.04 -6.82
C GLY A 84 -12.52 19.41 -6.94
N LEU A 85 -11.82 19.19 -5.83
CA LEU A 85 -10.53 18.49 -5.80
C LEU A 85 -10.64 17.08 -6.36
N PHE A 86 -11.71 16.35 -6.02
CA PHE A 86 -11.91 14.98 -6.45
C PHE A 86 -12.27 14.85 -7.94
N THR A 87 -13.12 15.74 -8.45
CA THR A 87 -13.66 15.67 -9.82
C THR A 87 -12.83 16.44 -10.85
N ASN A 88 -12.16 17.52 -10.44
CA ASN A 88 -11.39 18.39 -11.34
C ASN A 88 -9.87 18.32 -11.09
N GLY A 89 -9.43 17.73 -9.98
CA GLY A 89 -8.03 17.73 -9.59
C GLY A 89 -7.51 19.11 -9.19
N MET A 90 -6.19 19.21 -9.07
CA MET A 90 -5.46 20.49 -8.89
C MET A 90 -4.72 20.92 -10.16
N TYR A 91 -4.28 19.92 -10.93
CA TYR A 91 -3.71 20.02 -12.26
C TYR A 91 -4.62 19.19 -13.16
N HIS A 92 -4.58 19.33 -14.48
CA HIS A 92 -5.56 18.77 -15.42
C HIS A 92 -5.92 17.25 -15.28
N LEU A 93 -5.19 16.48 -14.46
CA LEU A 93 -5.52 15.13 -14.05
C LEU A 93 -6.53 15.09 -12.91
N LYS A 94 -7.59 14.31 -13.09
CA LYS A 94 -8.77 14.31 -12.24
C LYS A 94 -8.85 12.99 -11.46
N PRO A 95 -8.72 12.99 -10.12
CA PRO A 95 -8.71 11.76 -9.33
C PRO A 95 -9.88 10.81 -9.61
N LYS A 96 -11.09 11.36 -9.74
CA LYS A 96 -12.29 10.56 -10.07
C LYS A 96 -12.12 9.81 -11.40
N GLU A 97 -11.56 10.45 -12.42
CA GLU A 97 -11.40 9.83 -13.74
C GLU A 97 -10.35 8.71 -13.74
N GLU A 98 -9.43 8.70 -12.77
CA GLU A 98 -8.39 7.67 -12.61
C GLU A 98 -8.84 6.40 -11.87
N ILE A 99 -10.03 6.40 -11.26
CA ILE A 99 -10.58 5.25 -10.54
C ILE A 99 -10.98 4.14 -11.50
N ALA A 100 -10.54 2.91 -11.22
CA ALA A 100 -10.96 1.67 -11.90
C ALA A 100 -10.93 1.80 -13.43
N THR A 101 -9.81 2.27 -13.97
CA THR A 101 -9.63 2.57 -15.41
C THR A 101 -9.16 1.36 -16.21
N SER A 102 -8.71 0.29 -15.54
CA SER A 102 -8.32 -0.94 -16.23
C SER A 102 -9.49 -1.60 -16.97
N PRO A 103 -9.21 -2.31 -18.08
CA PRO A 103 -10.24 -3.10 -18.77
C PRO A 103 -10.98 -4.08 -17.86
N LEU A 104 -10.29 -4.62 -16.85
CA LEU A 104 -10.86 -5.57 -15.88
C LEU A 104 -11.94 -4.92 -15.00
N HIS A 105 -11.76 -3.66 -14.59
CA HIS A 105 -12.64 -2.98 -13.65
C HIS A 105 -13.55 -1.92 -14.29
N LEU A 106 -13.36 -1.61 -15.57
CA LEU A 106 -14.11 -0.56 -16.28
C LEU A 106 -15.64 -0.76 -16.19
N ALA A 107 -16.11 -2.00 -16.25
CA ALA A 107 -17.54 -2.33 -16.14
C ALA A 107 -18.14 -1.98 -14.76
N LYS A 108 -17.31 -1.88 -13.72
CA LYS A 108 -17.70 -1.53 -12.35
C LYS A 108 -17.30 -0.10 -11.95
N LYS A 109 -16.60 0.64 -12.82
CA LYS A 109 -16.08 1.99 -12.57
C LYS A 109 -17.11 2.92 -11.91
N SER A 110 -18.32 3.01 -12.47
CA SER A 110 -19.39 3.88 -11.93
C SER A 110 -19.78 3.52 -10.49
N VAL A 111 -19.86 2.23 -10.17
CA VAL A 111 -20.19 1.76 -8.81
C VAL A 111 -19.03 2.05 -7.85
N ILE A 112 -17.80 1.79 -8.26
CA ILE A 112 -16.59 2.05 -7.46
C ILE A 112 -16.41 3.56 -7.20
N GLU A 113 -16.65 4.41 -8.21
CA GLU A 113 -16.68 5.86 -8.04
C GLU A 113 -17.73 6.27 -7.01
N GLN A 114 -18.92 5.67 -7.07
CA GLN A 114 -20.01 5.96 -6.14
C GLN A 114 -19.66 5.53 -4.71
N ASP A 115 -18.98 4.40 -4.51
CA ASP A 115 -18.50 3.98 -3.19
C ASP A 115 -17.60 5.05 -2.56
N ILE A 116 -16.65 5.59 -3.33
CA ILE A 116 -15.73 6.65 -2.87
C ILE A 116 -16.49 7.95 -2.57
N ILE A 117 -17.44 8.34 -3.44
CA ILE A 117 -18.28 9.53 -3.21
C ILE A 117 -19.09 9.37 -1.93
N THR A 118 -19.64 8.18 -1.67
CA THR A 118 -20.38 7.90 -0.43
C THR A 118 -19.50 8.09 0.81
N LEU A 119 -18.20 7.77 0.76
CA LEU A 119 -17.29 8.06 1.88
C LEU A 119 -17.12 9.57 2.11
N ILE A 120 -17.06 10.38 1.05
CA ILE A 120 -17.04 11.85 1.18
C ILE A 120 -18.34 12.36 1.81
N ASP A 121 -19.49 11.84 1.37
CA ASP A 121 -20.80 12.19 1.92
C ASP A 121 -20.91 11.85 3.40
N VAL A 122 -20.54 10.63 3.80
CA VAL A 122 -20.56 10.22 5.21
C VAL A 122 -19.59 11.06 6.03
N SER A 123 -18.37 11.33 5.53
CA SER A 123 -17.43 12.21 6.22
C SER A 123 -18.00 13.61 6.45
N SER A 124 -18.81 14.11 5.53
CA SER A 124 -19.44 15.41 5.66
C SER A 124 -20.64 15.41 6.61
N ALA A 125 -21.42 14.32 6.65
CA ALA A 125 -22.43 14.12 7.67
C ALA A 125 -21.79 14.07 9.08
N ILE A 126 -20.66 13.39 9.25
CA ILE A 126 -19.92 13.37 10.53
C ILE A 126 -19.46 14.78 10.93
N ALA A 127 -19.01 15.59 9.97
CA ALA A 127 -18.62 16.98 10.18
C ALA A 127 -19.81 17.93 10.46
N GLY A 128 -21.05 17.44 10.40
CA GLY A 128 -22.25 18.20 10.73
C GLY A 128 -22.77 19.09 9.60
N ARG A 129 -22.44 18.82 8.33
CA ARG A 129 -23.01 19.58 7.21
C ARG A 129 -24.54 19.47 7.20
N GLY A 130 -25.22 20.61 7.27
CA GLY A 130 -26.69 20.68 7.28
C GLY A 130 -27.31 20.71 8.68
N GLU A 131 -26.50 20.53 9.73
CA GLU A 131 -26.95 20.65 11.12
C GLU A 131 -26.99 22.12 11.56
N ALA A 132 -27.84 22.43 12.55
CA ALA A 132 -27.98 23.79 13.07
C ALA A 132 -26.68 24.33 13.70
N ASN A 133 -25.90 23.46 14.34
CA ASN A 133 -24.56 23.78 14.83
C ASN A 133 -23.58 22.64 14.46
N PRO A 134 -22.89 22.76 13.30
CA PRO A 134 -21.94 21.74 12.85
C PRO A 134 -20.79 21.47 13.83
N SER A 135 -20.35 22.49 14.56
CA SER A 135 -19.27 22.36 15.56
C SER A 135 -19.71 21.47 16.72
N ASP A 136 -20.89 21.72 17.29
CA ASP A 136 -21.45 20.89 18.36
C ASP A 136 -21.74 19.46 17.88
N HIS A 137 -22.19 19.31 16.62
CA HIS A 137 -22.40 18.00 16.00
C HIS A 137 -21.10 17.20 15.90
N ARG A 138 -20.03 17.81 15.42
CA ARG A 138 -18.71 17.18 15.27
C ARG A 138 -18.04 16.89 16.63
N ASN A 139 -18.14 17.82 17.58
CA ASN A 139 -17.38 17.80 18.84
C ASN A 139 -18.02 16.92 19.93
N ARG A 140 -18.93 16.02 19.57
CA ARG A 140 -19.53 15.04 20.47
C ARG A 140 -18.81 13.68 20.35
N PRO A 141 -18.72 12.90 21.43
CA PRO A 141 -18.19 11.55 21.34
C PRO A 141 -19.12 10.67 20.49
N ALA A 142 -18.53 9.82 19.66
CA ALA A 142 -19.27 8.80 18.90
C ALA A 142 -19.83 7.74 19.84
N ASN A 143 -20.97 7.16 19.49
CA ASN A 143 -21.52 5.96 20.10
C ASN A 143 -22.36 5.17 19.08
N TYR A 144 -22.82 3.98 19.44
CA TYR A 144 -23.66 3.19 18.55
C TYR A 144 -24.92 3.96 18.14
N GLY A 145 -25.11 4.15 16.83
CA GLY A 145 -26.22 4.95 16.28
C GLY A 145 -25.96 6.46 16.26
N ARG A 146 -24.75 6.92 16.59
CA ARG A 146 -24.40 8.34 16.59
C ARG A 146 -22.96 8.59 16.15
N THR A 147 -22.82 9.39 15.11
CA THR A 147 -21.52 9.89 14.62
C THR A 147 -20.82 10.80 15.65
N GLY A 148 -19.49 10.87 15.59
CA GLY A 148 -18.71 11.77 16.45
C GLY A 148 -17.23 11.44 16.48
N TYR A 149 -16.52 12.01 17.46
CA TYR A 149 -15.11 11.70 17.66
C TYR A 149 -14.90 10.42 18.49
N ILE A 150 -13.77 9.77 18.25
CA ILE A 150 -13.18 8.69 19.03
C ILE A 150 -11.86 9.24 19.60
N GLY A 151 -11.74 9.22 20.93
CA GLY A 151 -10.62 9.78 21.69
C GLY A 151 -11.03 10.04 23.14
N GLN A 152 -10.08 10.39 24.01
CA GLN A 152 -10.40 10.78 25.40
C GLN A 152 -11.04 12.17 25.44
N SER A 153 -10.62 13.08 24.55
CA SER A 153 -11.11 14.44 24.47
C SER A 153 -10.96 15.00 23.05
N ILE A 154 -11.86 15.92 22.66
CA ILE A 154 -11.86 16.57 21.33
C ILE A 154 -10.56 17.35 21.00
N GLY A 155 -9.75 17.65 22.02
CA GLY A 155 -8.44 18.32 21.87
C GLY A 155 -7.26 17.37 21.66
N ASP A 156 -7.48 16.06 21.65
CA ASP A 156 -6.41 15.07 21.51
C ASP A 156 -5.73 15.17 20.14
N VAL A 157 -4.41 14.96 20.13
CA VAL A 157 -3.60 14.99 18.90
C VAL A 157 -3.97 13.86 17.95
N ASN A 158 -4.39 12.70 18.50
CA ASN A 158 -4.70 11.48 17.75
C ASN A 158 -6.20 11.18 17.75
N LEU A 159 -7.00 12.19 17.45
CA LEU A 159 -8.45 12.04 17.33
C LEU A 159 -8.84 11.36 16.02
N SER A 160 -9.86 10.51 16.06
CA SER A 160 -10.50 9.96 14.86
C SER A 160 -11.99 10.28 14.84
N PHE A 161 -12.61 10.23 13.66
CA PHE A 161 -14.03 10.52 13.49
C PHE A 161 -14.73 9.32 12.90
N ALA A 162 -15.75 8.82 13.61
CA ALA A 162 -16.44 7.60 13.25
C ALA A 162 -17.89 7.85 12.86
N ASP A 163 -18.39 7.02 11.96
CA ASP A 163 -19.82 6.93 11.66
C ASP A 163 -20.60 6.24 12.80
N GLU A 164 -21.91 6.06 12.62
CA GLU A 164 -22.80 5.44 13.61
C GLU A 164 -22.48 3.97 13.90
N LYS A 165 -21.75 3.29 13.01
CA LYS A 165 -21.29 1.91 13.13
C LYS A 165 -19.85 1.81 13.62
N GLY A 166 -19.19 2.94 13.91
CA GLY A 166 -17.83 2.99 14.40
C GLY A 166 -16.77 3.04 13.30
N LEU A 167 -17.15 3.12 12.01
CA LEU A 167 -16.18 3.18 10.92
C LEU A 167 -15.52 4.56 10.83
N VAL A 168 -14.20 4.58 10.85
CA VAL A 168 -13.38 5.78 10.65
C VAL A 168 -13.20 6.00 9.15
N VAL A 169 -14.13 6.78 8.58
CA VAL A 169 -14.32 6.95 7.13
C VAL A 169 -13.08 7.51 6.43
N ALA A 170 -12.29 8.36 7.11
CA ALA A 170 -11.03 8.87 6.57
C ALA A 170 -10.05 7.72 6.24
N GLU A 171 -9.92 6.74 7.13
CA GLU A 171 -9.05 5.58 6.92
C GLU A 171 -9.55 4.71 5.78
N ILE A 172 -10.87 4.51 5.68
CA ILE A 172 -11.47 3.74 4.58
C ILE A 172 -11.21 4.46 3.25
N PHE A 173 -11.44 5.76 3.16
CA PHE A 173 -11.22 6.55 1.94
C PHE A 173 -9.78 6.42 1.42
N ASN A 174 -8.80 6.64 2.30
CA ASN A 174 -7.39 6.59 1.92
C ASN A 174 -6.99 5.19 1.43
N ASN A 175 -7.40 4.15 2.16
CA ASN A 175 -7.00 2.77 1.83
C ASN A 175 -7.84 2.18 0.67
N SER A 176 -9.07 2.61 0.43
CA SER A 176 -9.84 2.21 -0.76
C SER A 176 -9.25 2.80 -2.05
N LEU A 177 -8.75 4.04 -2.03
CA LEU A 177 -8.08 4.66 -3.18
C LEU A 177 -6.71 4.05 -3.48
N MET A 178 -6.04 3.46 -2.50
CA MET A 178 -4.83 2.66 -2.75
C MET A 178 -5.10 1.53 -3.74
N GLY A 179 -6.27 0.88 -3.65
CA GLY A 179 -6.68 -0.12 -4.62
C GLY A 179 -7.23 0.48 -5.90
N ALA A 180 -8.24 1.33 -5.75
CA ALA A 180 -9.06 1.80 -6.86
C ALA A 180 -8.31 2.66 -7.88
N ILE A 181 -7.21 3.30 -7.47
CA ILE A 181 -6.32 4.02 -8.37
C ILE A 181 -4.99 3.29 -8.46
N TYR A 182 -4.22 3.20 -7.37
CA TYR A 182 -2.81 2.80 -7.50
C TYR A 182 -2.64 1.33 -7.84
N LEU A 183 -3.28 0.40 -7.11
CA LEU A 183 -3.18 -1.02 -7.41
C LEU A 183 -3.79 -1.36 -8.78
N ASP A 184 -4.92 -0.74 -9.14
CA ASP A 184 -5.53 -0.89 -10.46
C ASP A 184 -4.58 -0.43 -11.58
N LYS A 185 -3.99 0.76 -11.44
CA LYS A 185 -3.03 1.31 -12.39
C LYS A 185 -1.79 0.45 -12.52
N ILE A 186 -1.21 0.01 -11.41
CA ILE A 186 -0.01 -0.84 -11.44
C ILE A 186 -0.37 -2.19 -12.05
N LEU A 187 -1.27 -2.95 -11.41
CA LEU A 187 -1.45 -4.35 -11.72
C LEU A 187 -2.32 -4.54 -12.95
N ASN A 188 -3.44 -3.85 -13.09
CA ASN A 188 -4.48 -4.16 -14.10
C ASN A 188 -4.42 -3.27 -15.34
N TYR A 189 -3.68 -2.16 -15.30
CA TYR A 189 -3.49 -1.26 -16.43
C TYR A 189 -2.05 -1.34 -16.95
N HIS A 190 -1.09 -0.69 -16.28
CA HIS A 190 0.26 -0.51 -16.80
C HIS A 190 1.07 -1.81 -16.89
N LEU A 191 0.88 -2.74 -15.97
CA LEU A 191 1.47 -4.08 -16.03
C LEU A 191 0.48 -5.12 -16.59
N ASP A 192 -0.36 -4.73 -17.54
CA ASP A 192 -1.17 -5.69 -18.28
C ASP A 192 -0.40 -6.30 -19.46
N GLU A 193 -0.47 -7.63 -19.59
CA GLU A 193 0.25 -8.37 -20.65
C GLU A 193 -0.21 -7.95 -22.05
N GLN A 194 -1.45 -7.45 -22.20
CA GLN A 194 -1.95 -6.98 -23.49
C GLN A 194 -1.07 -5.89 -24.13
N PHE A 195 -0.40 -5.05 -23.34
CA PHE A 195 0.48 -4.01 -23.86
C PHE A 195 1.79 -4.63 -24.37
N PHE A 196 2.31 -5.62 -23.66
CA PHE A 196 3.59 -6.26 -23.95
C PHE A 196 3.51 -7.41 -24.94
N ASP A 197 2.29 -7.84 -25.30
CA ASP A 197 2.01 -8.80 -26.38
C ASP A 197 1.49 -8.10 -27.66
N ASN A 198 1.28 -6.78 -27.60
CA ASN A 198 0.82 -6.01 -28.76
C ASN A 198 1.95 -5.84 -29.78
N THR A 199 1.78 -6.46 -30.95
CA THR A 199 2.79 -6.47 -32.03
C THR A 199 3.12 -5.08 -32.57
N GLU A 200 2.16 -4.16 -32.58
CA GLU A 200 2.39 -2.77 -33.01
C GLU A 200 3.25 -2.03 -31.97
N LEU A 201 2.92 -2.14 -30.68
CA LEU A 201 3.69 -1.50 -29.60
C LEU A 201 5.11 -2.05 -29.50
N ILE A 202 5.28 -3.36 -29.66
CA ILE A 202 6.59 -4.00 -29.74
C ILE A 202 7.39 -3.44 -30.91
N ALA A 203 6.80 -3.39 -32.11
CA ALA A 203 7.48 -2.87 -33.30
C ALA A 203 7.88 -1.40 -33.13
N LYS A 204 7.00 -0.56 -32.57
CA LYS A 204 7.31 0.84 -32.24
C LYS A 204 8.47 0.95 -31.26
N HIS A 205 8.47 0.12 -30.22
CA HIS A 205 9.53 0.12 -29.22
C HIS A 205 10.88 -0.33 -29.78
N GLU A 206 10.92 -1.40 -30.60
CA GLU A 206 12.14 -1.89 -31.26
C GLU A 206 12.70 -0.88 -32.27
N ASN A 207 11.83 -0.12 -32.94
CA ASN A 207 12.21 0.99 -33.81
C ASN A 207 12.53 2.28 -33.06
N VAL A 208 12.44 2.28 -31.72
CA VAL A 208 12.71 3.45 -30.87
C VAL A 208 11.80 4.63 -31.21
N GLU A 209 10.53 4.36 -31.51
CA GLU A 209 9.53 5.39 -31.72
C GLU A 209 9.16 6.03 -30.36
N LEU A 210 9.55 7.30 -30.19
CA LEU A 210 9.32 8.07 -28.97
C LEU A 210 7.98 8.80 -29.04
N LEU A 211 7.33 8.94 -27.88
CA LEU A 211 6.17 9.83 -27.80
C LEU A 211 6.59 11.28 -28.03
N VAL A 212 5.71 12.07 -28.65
CA VAL A 212 6.00 13.46 -29.04
C VAL A 212 6.43 14.29 -27.82
N GLY A 213 7.62 14.87 -27.89
CA GLY A 213 8.19 15.69 -26.82
C GLY A 213 8.70 14.91 -25.61
N ARG A 214 8.76 13.57 -25.68
CA ARG A 214 9.20 12.68 -24.60
C ARG A 214 10.50 11.95 -24.98
N ASN A 215 11.16 11.37 -23.96
CA ASN A 215 12.42 10.65 -24.12
C ASN A 215 12.28 9.13 -23.87
N TYR A 216 11.06 8.62 -24.02
CA TYR A 216 10.68 7.24 -23.78
C TYR A 216 9.70 6.74 -24.84
N THR A 217 9.69 5.43 -25.05
CA THR A 217 8.63 4.78 -25.83
C THR A 217 7.40 4.53 -24.95
N GLU A 218 6.28 4.18 -25.58
CA GLU A 218 5.04 3.89 -24.86
C GLU A 218 5.18 2.72 -23.88
N LEU A 219 5.82 1.61 -24.28
CA LEU A 219 6.04 0.46 -23.40
C LEU A 219 6.94 0.79 -22.20
N GLU A 220 7.98 1.59 -22.43
CA GLU A 220 8.84 2.08 -21.35
C GLU A 220 8.05 2.91 -20.35
N HIS A 221 7.17 3.78 -20.84
CA HIS A 221 6.32 4.61 -20.01
C HIS A 221 5.35 3.81 -19.16
N HIS A 222 4.67 2.80 -19.73
CA HIS A 222 3.80 1.92 -18.95
C HIS A 222 4.55 1.30 -17.77
N TRP A 223 5.73 0.74 -18.02
CA TRP A 223 6.54 0.15 -16.96
C TRP A 223 6.97 1.17 -15.90
N ASP A 224 7.41 2.35 -16.34
CA ASP A 224 7.86 3.44 -15.46
C ASP A 224 6.72 4.01 -14.60
N LEU A 225 5.51 4.16 -15.15
CA LEU A 225 4.32 4.59 -14.40
C LEU A 225 3.88 3.57 -13.36
N ALA A 226 3.95 2.27 -13.67
CA ALA A 226 3.69 1.23 -12.68
C ALA A 226 4.66 1.34 -11.47
N TYR A 227 5.94 1.62 -11.73
CA TYR A 227 6.90 1.89 -10.66
C TYR A 227 6.58 3.19 -9.90
N GLY A 228 6.19 4.26 -10.62
CA GLY A 228 5.77 5.53 -10.03
C GLY A 228 4.61 5.38 -9.04
N TYR A 229 3.54 4.69 -9.42
CA TYR A 229 2.42 4.42 -8.53
C TYR A 229 2.78 3.49 -7.36
N PHE A 230 3.72 2.55 -7.56
CA PHE A 230 4.19 1.67 -6.48
C PHE A 230 4.81 2.47 -5.32
N ALA A 231 5.40 3.64 -5.59
CA ALA A 231 5.94 4.51 -4.54
C ALA A 231 4.91 4.83 -3.43
N PHE A 232 3.62 4.97 -3.79
CA PHE A 232 2.54 5.24 -2.83
C PHE A 232 2.04 3.99 -2.09
N LEU A 233 2.39 2.79 -2.56
CA LEU A 233 2.08 1.52 -1.90
C LEU A 233 3.25 0.95 -1.11
N ARG A 234 4.44 1.57 -1.17
CA ARG A 234 5.64 1.13 -0.41
C ARG A 234 5.38 0.88 1.07
N PRO A 235 4.62 1.71 1.82
CA PRO A 235 4.33 1.44 3.22
C PRO A 235 3.64 0.10 3.48
N LEU A 236 2.93 -0.47 2.50
CA LEU A 236 2.24 -1.76 2.65
C LEU A 236 3.18 -2.96 2.51
N VAL A 237 4.37 -2.77 1.94
CA VAL A 237 5.32 -3.87 1.65
C VAL A 237 6.58 -3.81 2.52
N GLN A 238 6.66 -2.82 3.41
CA GLN A 238 7.75 -2.66 4.37
C GLN A 238 7.56 -3.62 5.56
N ALA A 239 8.67 -4.20 6.01
CA ALA A 239 8.68 -5.18 7.08
C ALA A 239 8.62 -4.55 8.49
N GLU A 240 7.77 -3.56 8.71
CA GLU A 240 7.60 -2.84 9.99
C GLU A 240 7.08 -3.75 11.11
N GLY A 241 7.92 -4.68 11.56
CA GLY A 241 7.56 -5.70 12.53
C GLY A 241 6.81 -6.92 11.98
N ILE A 242 6.47 -6.95 10.69
CA ILE A 242 5.73 -8.08 10.10
C ILE A 242 6.70 -9.03 9.41
N ALA A 243 6.99 -10.17 10.03
CA ALA A 243 8.01 -11.12 9.55
C ALA A 243 7.70 -11.68 8.15
N LEU A 244 6.42 -11.83 7.80
CA LEU A 244 6.00 -12.32 6.47
C LEU A 244 6.31 -11.34 5.33
N LEU A 245 6.51 -10.05 5.64
CA LEU A 245 6.92 -9.02 4.67
C LEU A 245 8.44 -8.89 4.56
N LYS A 246 9.19 -9.75 5.24
CA LYS A 246 10.65 -9.75 5.12
C LYS A 246 11.02 -9.90 3.64
N ASP A 247 11.86 -8.98 3.16
CA ASP A 247 12.35 -8.89 1.78
C ASP A 247 11.31 -8.53 0.70
N SER A 248 10.03 -8.28 1.05
CA SER A 248 8.98 -7.93 0.08
C SER A 248 9.31 -6.66 -0.71
N GLU A 249 9.67 -5.56 -0.01
CA GLU A 249 10.07 -4.30 -0.67
C GLU A 249 11.26 -4.50 -1.61
N ARG A 250 12.29 -5.22 -1.16
CA ARG A 250 13.48 -5.51 -1.97
C ARG A 250 13.13 -6.35 -3.20
N THR A 251 12.27 -7.35 -3.03
CA THR A 251 11.80 -8.23 -4.11
C THR A 251 11.06 -7.43 -5.18
N LEU A 252 10.14 -6.56 -4.77
CA LEU A 252 9.39 -5.69 -5.67
C LEU A 252 10.31 -4.70 -6.39
N PHE A 253 11.17 -4.00 -5.65
CA PHE A 253 12.12 -3.05 -6.21
C PHE A 253 13.04 -3.71 -7.25
N ASN A 254 13.61 -4.87 -6.92
CA ASN A 254 14.45 -5.63 -7.85
C ASN A 254 13.67 -6.07 -9.09
N ALA A 255 12.42 -6.52 -8.95
CA ALA A 255 11.59 -6.91 -10.08
C ALA A 255 11.30 -5.72 -11.02
N PHE A 256 10.98 -4.54 -10.48
CA PHE A 256 10.78 -3.33 -11.29
C PHE A 256 12.04 -2.94 -12.05
N VAL A 257 13.21 -2.92 -11.39
CA VAL A 257 14.48 -2.57 -12.05
C VAL A 257 14.84 -3.59 -13.13
N GLN A 258 14.80 -4.89 -12.81
CA GLN A 258 15.18 -5.95 -13.75
C GLN A 258 14.22 -6.04 -14.93
N GLY A 259 12.91 -5.93 -14.71
CA GLY A 259 11.96 -5.93 -15.82
C GLY A 259 12.14 -4.73 -16.75
N ARG A 260 12.50 -3.54 -16.22
CA ARG A 260 12.83 -2.38 -17.06
C ARG A 260 14.12 -2.57 -17.87
N ILE A 261 15.12 -3.26 -17.30
CA ILE A 261 16.36 -3.65 -18.00
C ILE A 261 16.06 -4.63 -19.14
N GLU A 262 15.28 -5.68 -18.88
CA GLU A 262 14.93 -6.68 -19.89
C GLU A 262 14.03 -6.08 -20.98
N LEU A 263 13.13 -5.15 -20.64
CA LEU A 263 12.40 -4.34 -21.61
C LEU A 263 13.37 -3.60 -22.53
N GLY A 264 14.33 -2.85 -21.97
CA GLY A 264 15.35 -2.14 -22.77
C GLY A 264 16.26 -3.04 -23.62
N ARG A 265 16.28 -4.35 -23.36
CA ARG A 265 16.99 -5.37 -24.15
C ARG A 265 16.07 -6.09 -25.16
N TYR A 266 14.83 -5.66 -25.30
CA TYR A 266 13.79 -6.29 -26.12
C TYR A 266 13.49 -7.75 -25.72
N ARG A 267 13.70 -8.10 -24.45
CA ARG A 267 13.45 -9.45 -23.91
C ARG A 267 12.11 -9.47 -23.18
N TYR A 268 11.03 -9.34 -23.95
CA TYR A 268 9.68 -9.21 -23.41
C TYR A 268 9.25 -10.42 -22.55
N GLU A 269 9.64 -11.63 -22.92
CA GLU A 269 9.33 -12.83 -22.12
C GLU A 269 10.04 -12.85 -20.76
N ASP A 270 11.28 -12.35 -20.69
CA ASP A 270 12.01 -12.25 -19.41
C ASP A 270 11.48 -11.11 -18.56
N MET A 271 11.15 -9.97 -19.17
CA MET A 271 10.45 -8.87 -18.52
C MET A 271 9.11 -9.35 -17.91
N LYS A 272 8.32 -10.14 -18.64
CA LYS A 272 7.04 -10.69 -18.15
C LYS A 272 7.22 -11.58 -16.93
N LYS A 273 8.38 -12.21 -16.70
CA LYS A 273 8.64 -12.95 -15.45
C LYS A 273 8.67 -12.01 -14.25
N HIS A 274 9.31 -10.85 -14.38
CA HIS A 274 9.33 -9.83 -13.33
C HIS A 274 7.97 -9.20 -13.08
N LEU A 275 7.19 -9.01 -14.15
CA LEU A 275 5.81 -8.58 -14.07
C LEU A 275 4.99 -9.52 -13.16
N LYS A 276 5.09 -10.83 -13.40
CA LYS A 276 4.41 -11.86 -12.58
C LYS A 276 4.86 -11.83 -11.12
N THR A 277 6.14 -11.61 -10.86
CA THR A 277 6.66 -11.40 -9.49
C THR A 277 6.00 -10.19 -8.84
N ILE A 278 5.89 -9.05 -9.54
CA ILE A 278 5.26 -7.83 -9.00
C ILE A 278 3.80 -8.08 -8.63
N ARG A 279 3.02 -8.71 -9.52
CA ARG A 279 1.61 -9.04 -9.26
C ARG A 279 1.43 -9.88 -8.00
N SER A 280 2.19 -10.97 -7.89
CA SER A 280 2.06 -11.90 -6.76
C SER A 280 2.51 -11.27 -5.46
N GLU A 281 3.67 -10.59 -5.44
CA GLU A 281 4.25 -10.07 -4.19
C GLU A 281 3.47 -8.88 -3.65
N LEU A 282 3.02 -7.97 -4.53
CA LEU A 282 2.24 -6.81 -4.10
C LEU A 282 0.85 -7.23 -3.57
N SER A 283 0.17 -8.16 -4.26
CA SER A 283 -1.12 -8.69 -3.80
C SER A 283 -0.99 -9.42 -2.46
N ARG A 284 0.06 -10.24 -2.31
CA ARG A 284 0.38 -10.96 -1.07
C ARG A 284 0.67 -10.00 0.08
N ALA A 285 1.45 -8.95 -0.16
CA ALA A 285 1.80 -7.99 0.89
C ALA A 285 0.56 -7.26 1.45
N ILE A 286 -0.39 -6.89 0.60
CA ILE A 286 -1.65 -6.26 1.04
C ILE A 286 -2.48 -7.25 1.87
N ALA A 287 -2.57 -8.51 1.46
CA ALA A 287 -3.24 -9.54 2.25
C ALA A 287 -2.59 -9.72 3.63
N ILE A 288 -1.25 -9.75 3.70
CA ILE A 288 -0.51 -9.81 4.97
C ILE A 288 -0.87 -8.63 5.87
N GLN A 289 -0.89 -7.41 5.34
CA GLN A 289 -1.25 -6.20 6.10
C GLN A 289 -2.68 -6.28 6.66
N ILE A 290 -3.63 -6.80 5.87
CA ILE A 290 -5.02 -6.98 6.35
C ILE A 290 -5.06 -7.96 7.52
N VAL A 291 -4.42 -9.13 7.37
CA VAL A 291 -4.40 -10.15 8.44
C VAL A 291 -3.70 -9.58 9.68
N ASP A 292 -2.54 -8.94 9.52
CA ASP A 292 -1.79 -8.31 10.62
C ASP A 292 -2.62 -7.26 11.36
N ILE A 293 -3.27 -6.35 10.64
CA ILE A 293 -4.09 -5.32 11.29
C ILE A 293 -5.30 -5.94 12.02
N LEU A 294 -5.97 -6.94 11.43
CA LEU A 294 -7.19 -7.50 12.04
C LEU A 294 -6.92 -8.35 13.28
N VAL A 295 -5.83 -9.12 13.30
CA VAL A 295 -5.54 -10.07 14.40
C VAL A 295 -4.26 -9.79 15.18
N GLY A 296 -3.52 -8.74 14.80
CA GLY A 296 -2.28 -8.34 15.44
C GLY A 296 -2.46 -7.59 16.75
N GLU A 297 -1.36 -7.48 17.49
CA GLU A 297 -1.31 -6.96 18.85
C GLU A 297 -1.86 -5.53 18.97
N ASN A 298 -1.53 -4.65 18.02
CA ASN A 298 -1.97 -3.25 18.05
C ASN A 298 -3.49 -3.12 18.14
N THR A 299 -4.25 -3.85 17.31
CA THR A 299 -5.72 -3.78 17.31
C THR A 299 -6.29 -4.39 18.58
N LEU A 300 -5.75 -5.51 19.04
CA LEU A 300 -6.24 -6.22 20.23
C LEU A 300 -6.00 -5.40 21.51
N VAL A 301 -4.80 -4.84 21.70
CA VAL A 301 -4.47 -3.99 22.85
C VAL A 301 -5.35 -2.76 22.89
N ASN A 302 -5.50 -2.05 21.77
CA ASN A 302 -6.38 -0.87 21.71
C ASN A 302 -7.84 -1.23 22.01
N MET A 303 -8.30 -2.40 21.56
CA MET A 303 -9.67 -2.86 21.84
C MET A 303 -9.88 -3.17 23.34
N ASP A 304 -8.83 -3.58 24.05
CA ASP A 304 -8.86 -3.82 25.50
C ASP A 304 -8.79 -2.54 26.32
N GLU A 305 -8.03 -1.54 25.88
CA GLU A 305 -8.06 -0.19 26.47
C GLU A 305 -9.42 0.48 26.31
N GLY A 306 -10.08 0.24 25.18
CA GLY A 306 -11.46 0.64 24.93
C GLY A 306 -11.83 0.40 23.48
N THR A 307 -12.96 -0.26 23.23
CA THR A 307 -13.35 -0.77 21.90
C THR A 307 -13.17 0.27 20.77
N GLY A 308 -13.52 1.53 21.04
CA GLY A 308 -13.38 2.62 20.08
C GLY A 308 -11.96 2.89 19.62
N TYR A 309 -10.94 2.71 20.47
CA TYR A 309 -9.54 2.96 20.09
C TYR A 309 -9.03 2.01 19.00
N ALA A 310 -9.66 0.85 18.83
CA ALA A 310 -9.35 -0.09 17.75
C ALA A 310 -9.96 0.33 16.39
N PHE A 311 -10.93 1.26 16.37
CA PHE A 311 -11.69 1.58 15.16
C PHE A 311 -10.86 2.12 14.00
N PRO A 312 -9.86 3.01 14.19
CA PRO A 312 -9.03 3.48 13.10
C PRO A 312 -8.26 2.33 12.43
N PHE A 313 -7.76 1.38 13.22
CA PHE A 313 -7.03 0.20 12.71
C PHE A 313 -7.97 -0.71 11.91
N ILE A 314 -9.13 -1.07 12.47
CA ILE A 314 -10.10 -1.92 11.76
C ILE A 314 -10.62 -1.23 10.50
N SER A 315 -10.78 0.10 10.52
CA SER A 315 -11.22 0.89 9.36
C SER A 315 -10.14 0.99 8.29
N ARG A 316 -8.86 1.02 8.67
CA ARG A 316 -7.73 0.85 7.74
C ARG A 316 -7.79 -0.52 7.07
N ALA A 317 -7.96 -1.60 7.84
CA ALA A 317 -8.13 -2.94 7.28
C ALA A 317 -9.38 -3.03 6.38
N TYR A 318 -10.48 -2.37 6.73
CA TYR A 318 -11.69 -2.29 5.90
C TYR A 318 -11.40 -1.70 4.51
N GLY A 319 -10.68 -0.57 4.43
CA GLY A 319 -10.28 -0.01 3.13
C GLY A 319 -9.26 -0.87 2.37
N LEU A 320 -8.37 -1.59 3.07
CA LEU A 320 -7.47 -2.55 2.43
C LEU A 320 -8.20 -3.80 1.91
N ILE A 321 -9.24 -4.29 2.61
CA ILE A 321 -10.13 -5.34 2.10
C ILE A 321 -10.83 -4.85 0.83
N TYR A 322 -11.31 -3.60 0.80
CA TYR A 322 -11.84 -3.00 -0.43
C TYR A 322 -10.83 -3.02 -1.58
N THR A 323 -9.55 -2.78 -1.29
CA THR A 323 -8.45 -2.83 -2.26
C THR A 323 -8.24 -4.21 -2.88
N MET A 324 -8.58 -5.29 -2.18
CA MET A 324 -8.32 -6.66 -2.65
C MET A 324 -9.09 -7.06 -3.92
N GLN A 325 -10.16 -6.35 -4.29
CA GLN A 325 -10.83 -6.58 -5.58
C GLN A 325 -9.91 -6.28 -6.79
N PHE A 326 -8.91 -5.41 -6.62
CA PHE A 326 -7.95 -5.05 -7.67
C PHE A 326 -6.70 -5.96 -7.66
N ALA A 327 -6.59 -6.85 -6.68
CA ALA A 327 -5.47 -7.77 -6.56
C ALA A 327 -5.61 -8.94 -7.53
N ARG A 328 -4.50 -9.31 -8.17
CA ARG A 328 -4.46 -10.45 -9.10
C ARG A 328 -3.22 -11.30 -8.90
N ASN A 329 -3.36 -12.59 -9.21
CA ASN A 329 -2.28 -13.55 -9.10
C ASN A 329 -1.25 -13.36 -10.22
N ALA A 330 -0.18 -14.17 -10.19
CA ALA A 330 0.88 -14.13 -11.21
C ALA A 330 0.31 -14.27 -12.63
N GLU A 331 -0.67 -15.15 -12.84
CA GLU A 331 -1.33 -15.41 -14.12
C GLU A 331 -2.36 -14.34 -14.53
N GLY A 332 -2.50 -13.26 -13.76
CA GLY A 332 -3.39 -12.16 -14.06
C GLY A 332 -4.86 -12.40 -13.68
N LYS A 333 -5.18 -13.49 -12.97
CA LYS A 333 -6.54 -13.77 -12.47
C LYS A 333 -6.82 -13.00 -11.18
N PRO A 334 -7.99 -12.36 -11.05
CA PRO A 334 -8.37 -11.68 -9.81
C PRO A 334 -8.48 -12.69 -8.66
N TYR A 335 -8.07 -12.29 -7.46
CA TYR A 335 -8.24 -13.11 -6.25
C TYR A 335 -9.67 -13.07 -5.71
N PHE A 336 -10.31 -11.90 -5.82
CA PHE A 336 -11.65 -11.65 -5.33
C PHE A 336 -12.44 -10.80 -6.32
N THR A 337 -13.74 -11.02 -6.37
CA THR A 337 -14.69 -10.16 -7.07
C THR A 337 -15.11 -8.98 -6.21
N TYR A 338 -15.68 -7.95 -6.85
CA TYR A 338 -16.33 -6.83 -6.15
C TYR A 338 -17.37 -7.34 -5.13
N GLU A 339 -18.22 -8.28 -5.55
CA GLU A 339 -19.31 -8.82 -4.73
C GLU A 339 -18.81 -9.59 -3.49
N GLU A 340 -17.75 -10.39 -3.63
CA GLU A 340 -17.14 -11.09 -2.49
C GLU A 340 -16.56 -10.11 -1.49
N ILE A 341 -15.83 -9.09 -1.96
CA ILE A 341 -15.29 -8.02 -1.11
C ILE A 341 -16.41 -7.28 -0.38
N GLN A 342 -17.47 -6.88 -1.08
CA GLN A 342 -18.61 -6.23 -0.44
C GLN A 342 -19.29 -7.12 0.61
N SER A 343 -19.33 -8.44 0.42
CA SER A 343 -19.85 -9.36 1.44
C SER A 343 -19.02 -9.29 2.73
N TYR A 344 -17.69 -9.38 2.64
CA TYR A 344 -16.81 -9.29 3.81
C TYR A 344 -16.94 -7.94 4.53
N LEU A 345 -16.99 -6.86 3.76
CA LEU A 345 -17.18 -5.51 4.28
C LEU A 345 -18.55 -5.32 4.95
N GLN A 346 -19.59 -5.97 4.43
CA GLN A 346 -20.93 -5.92 5.03
C GLN A 346 -20.98 -6.69 6.36
N GLU A 347 -20.26 -7.80 6.49
CA GLU A 347 -20.20 -8.58 7.75
C GLU A 347 -19.63 -7.76 8.92
N LEU A 348 -18.61 -6.93 8.67
CA LEU A 348 -18.07 -5.99 9.65
C LEU A 348 -19.10 -4.93 10.08
N LYS A 349 -19.99 -4.52 9.16
CA LYS A 349 -21.03 -3.50 9.39
C LYS A 349 -22.32 -4.05 10.01
N ASN A 350 -22.58 -5.34 9.91
CA ASN A 350 -23.80 -5.96 10.44
C ASN A 350 -23.96 -5.72 11.96
N ASP A 351 -25.21 -5.76 12.41
CA ASP A 351 -25.60 -5.55 13.80
C ASP A 351 -25.12 -4.18 14.32
N LYS A 352 -24.32 -4.15 15.39
CA LYS A 352 -23.78 -2.91 15.96
C LYS A 352 -22.51 -2.40 15.26
N GLY A 353 -22.11 -3.03 14.15
CA GLY A 353 -20.88 -2.69 13.44
C GLY A 353 -19.65 -2.96 14.30
N LEU A 354 -18.73 -1.99 14.37
CA LEU A 354 -17.52 -2.10 15.18
C LEU A 354 -17.77 -1.98 16.68
N TRP A 355 -18.96 -1.51 17.09
CA TRP A 355 -19.34 -1.46 18.50
C TRP A 355 -19.64 -2.84 19.11
N ASP A 356 -19.76 -3.89 18.28
CA ASP A 356 -20.00 -5.26 18.74
C ASP A 356 -18.69 -5.99 19.11
N LYS A 357 -18.11 -5.63 20.27
CA LYS A 357 -16.83 -6.21 20.73
C LYS A 357 -16.88 -7.74 20.79
N ASP A 358 -17.98 -8.31 21.28
CA ASP A 358 -18.14 -9.76 21.46
C ASP A 358 -18.14 -10.48 20.09
N LYS A 359 -18.87 -9.96 19.10
CA LYS A 359 -18.83 -10.47 17.72
C LYS A 359 -17.42 -10.37 17.14
N LEU A 360 -16.78 -9.21 17.25
CA LEU A 360 -15.46 -8.96 16.66
C LEU A 360 -14.37 -9.90 17.22
N LEU A 361 -14.41 -10.19 18.52
CA LEU A 361 -13.44 -11.05 19.20
C LEU A 361 -13.78 -12.55 19.19
N SER A 362 -14.93 -12.92 18.62
CA SER A 362 -15.35 -14.32 18.47
C SER A 362 -14.34 -15.14 17.65
N ASP A 363 -14.48 -16.47 17.71
CA ASP A 363 -13.57 -17.37 17.00
C ASP A 363 -13.72 -17.28 15.46
N VAL A 364 -12.81 -17.97 14.76
CA VAL A 364 -12.70 -17.95 13.30
C VAL A 364 -13.94 -18.49 12.57
N ASN A 365 -14.79 -19.27 13.24
CA ASN A 365 -16.02 -19.82 12.65
C ASN A 365 -17.21 -18.86 12.79
N HIS A 366 -17.08 -17.82 13.62
CA HIS A 366 -18.11 -16.80 13.75
C HIS A 366 -18.01 -15.79 12.60
N LYS A 367 -18.98 -15.82 11.69
CA LYS A 367 -19.03 -14.95 10.52
C LYS A 367 -18.95 -13.47 10.92
N GLY A 368 -18.05 -12.70 10.30
CA GLY A 368 -17.83 -11.30 10.62
C GLY A 368 -17.00 -11.01 11.89
N SER A 369 -16.45 -12.04 12.56
CA SER A 369 -15.37 -11.83 13.53
C SER A 369 -14.09 -11.41 12.81
N LEU A 370 -13.17 -10.71 13.50
CA LEU A 370 -11.91 -10.27 12.90
C LEU A 370 -11.06 -11.46 12.42
N LYS A 371 -11.07 -12.56 13.18
CA LYS A 371 -10.37 -13.81 12.83
C LYS A 371 -10.98 -14.48 11.61
N ASN A 372 -12.31 -14.47 11.49
CA ASN A 372 -13.02 -15.03 10.34
C ASN A 372 -12.62 -14.29 9.05
N ILE A 373 -12.76 -12.97 9.03
CA ILE A 373 -12.41 -12.15 7.86
C ILE A 373 -10.92 -12.28 7.51
N ALA A 374 -10.03 -12.23 8.50
CA ALA A 374 -8.59 -12.41 8.29
C ALA A 374 -8.27 -13.78 7.67
N SER A 375 -8.93 -14.85 8.11
CA SER A 375 -8.74 -16.19 7.56
C SER A 375 -9.23 -16.29 6.12
N GLU A 376 -10.39 -15.71 5.79
CA GLU A 376 -10.94 -15.73 4.42
C GLU A 376 -10.04 -14.95 3.45
N ILE A 377 -9.55 -13.77 3.85
CA ILE A 377 -8.64 -12.96 3.04
C ILE A 377 -7.25 -13.60 2.89
N GLY A 378 -6.71 -14.21 3.95
CA GLY A 378 -5.37 -14.81 3.94
C GLY A 378 -5.27 -16.12 3.16
N LYS A 379 -6.36 -16.90 3.11
CA LYS A 379 -6.39 -18.25 2.55
C LYS A 379 -5.90 -18.35 1.09
N PRO A 380 -6.30 -17.49 0.13
CA PRO A 380 -5.81 -17.56 -1.24
C PRO A 380 -4.30 -17.32 -1.39
N PHE A 381 -3.67 -16.72 -0.37
CA PHE A 381 -2.25 -16.42 -0.33
C PHE A 381 -1.44 -17.41 0.52
N GLY A 382 -2.11 -18.42 1.10
CA GLY A 382 -1.47 -19.37 2.01
C GLY A 382 -1.06 -18.74 3.35
N ILE A 383 -1.72 -17.67 3.78
CA ILE A 383 -1.45 -16.97 5.04
C ILE A 383 -2.45 -17.45 6.09
N SER A 384 -1.95 -17.92 7.22
CA SER A 384 -2.73 -18.26 8.41
C SER A 384 -2.68 -17.15 9.45
N ILE A 385 -3.75 -17.00 10.24
CA ILE A 385 -3.77 -16.09 11.40
C ILE A 385 -2.68 -16.41 12.43
N ASN A 386 -2.16 -17.64 12.45
CA ASN A 386 -1.07 -18.03 13.35
C ASN A 386 0.30 -17.58 12.84
N ASP A 387 0.44 -17.27 11.55
CA ASP A 387 1.70 -16.79 10.97
C ASP A 387 2.00 -15.34 11.36
N ILE A 388 0.98 -14.61 11.82
CA ILE A 388 1.07 -13.23 12.32
C ILE A 388 1.37 -13.19 13.82
N LYS A 389 0.99 -14.22 14.58
CA LYS A 389 1.24 -14.27 16.02
C LYS A 389 2.75 -14.40 16.27
N ARG A 390 3.31 -13.42 16.96
CA ARG A 390 4.68 -13.47 17.46
C ARG A 390 4.82 -14.38 18.67
#